data_AF-A0A850KMY5-F1
#
_entry.id   AF-A0A850KMY5-F1
#
_cell.length_a   1.000
_cell.length_b   1.000
_cell.length_c   1.000
_cell.angle_alpha   90.00
_cell.angle_beta   90.00
_cell.angle_gamma   90.00
#
_symmetry.space_group_name_H-M   'P 1'
#
loop_
_entity.id
_entity.type
_entity.pdbx_description
1 polymer ?
#
loop_
_entity_poly.entity_id
_entity_poly.type
_entity_poly.pdbx_seq_one_letter_code
_entity_poly.pdbx_strand_id
1 'polypeptide(L)'
;MKPIHQLAFALLLFCLAPQVAADTTIYLVRHAEKASDGTRDPDLTPAGHERAQWIAHYLADRGLTAVFSTNYKRTRQTAAPTAKMAGLPVSIYDPRALEEFAAELKAKDGTFLVVGHSNTTPHLANLLANSTLKYAGEDVYDQVIKVSLADSKSLSVSFSKPKQDHNLKVAALRHAIANRLAVMADVARYKWNNKLPIEAPQREAKIIDATVRRATKMDLDPAFARKAVSMQMAASKLLQQELFDAWTAHNQPAFTEVPSLADEIRPKIDVLTGQLLEAAGQAEFLMEFCLPQQTMAVKPTGADYSEAVWQAAVSGFMPDTDCIHIETAQGTR
;
A
#
# COMPACT_ATOMS: atom_id res chain seq x y z
N MET A 1 76.35 7.50 -42.63
CA MET A 1 75.04 6.82 -42.49
C MET A 1 74.89 6.44 -41.02
N LYS A 2 73.96 7.03 -40.27
CA LYS A 2 73.66 6.67 -38.87
C LYS A 2 72.26 6.04 -38.82
N PRO A 3 72.02 4.93 -38.08
CA PRO A 3 70.71 4.32 -38.03
C PRO A 3 69.81 5.02 -37.01
N ILE A 4 68.56 5.25 -37.39
CA ILE A 4 67.50 5.82 -36.56
C ILE A 4 66.88 4.66 -35.76
N HIS A 5 66.85 4.77 -34.43
CA HIS A 5 66.14 3.83 -33.55
C HIS A 5 64.64 4.14 -33.59
N GLN A 6 63.83 3.20 -34.06
CA GLN A 6 62.36 3.29 -33.97
C GLN A 6 61.90 2.81 -32.59
N LEU A 7 61.33 3.73 -31.81
CA LEU A 7 60.55 3.39 -30.61
C LEU A 7 59.19 2.82 -31.05
N ALA A 8 58.93 1.57 -30.71
CA ALA A 8 57.61 0.96 -30.86
C ALA A 8 56.71 1.39 -29.69
N PHE A 9 55.67 2.17 -29.99
CA PHE A 9 54.64 2.56 -29.03
C PHE A 9 53.55 1.48 -29.02
N ALA A 10 53.52 0.64 -27.98
CA ALA A 10 52.50 -0.39 -27.82
C ALA A 10 51.17 0.25 -27.38
N LEU A 11 50.22 0.33 -28.31
CA LEU A 11 48.87 0.79 -28.05
C LEU A 11 48.10 -0.30 -27.28
N LEU A 12 47.98 -0.16 -25.96
CA LEU A 12 47.09 -0.98 -25.15
C LEU A 12 45.63 -0.67 -25.52
N LEU A 13 45.03 -1.52 -26.35
CA LEU A 13 43.57 -1.54 -26.51
C LEU A 13 42.94 -2.09 -25.22
N PHE A 14 42.40 -1.18 -24.41
CA PHE A 14 41.47 -1.54 -23.34
C PHE A 14 40.14 -1.95 -23.99
N CYS A 15 39.94 -3.26 -24.16
CA CYS A 15 38.63 -3.80 -24.53
C CYS A 15 37.66 -3.59 -23.36
N LEU A 16 36.81 -2.56 -23.44
CA LEU A 16 35.58 -2.53 -22.64
C LEU A 16 34.63 -3.56 -23.23
N ALA A 17 34.61 -4.75 -22.66
CA ALA A 17 33.53 -5.70 -22.93
C ALA A 17 32.20 -5.07 -22.46
N PRO A 18 31.12 -5.17 -23.24
CA PRO A 18 29.81 -4.74 -22.77
C PRO A 18 29.43 -5.57 -21.53
N GLN A 19 29.13 -4.88 -20.42
CA GLN A 19 28.50 -5.54 -19.27
C GLN A 19 27.10 -5.98 -19.72
N VAL A 20 26.91 -7.27 -19.94
CA VAL A 20 25.57 -7.85 -20.00
C VAL A 20 24.97 -7.65 -18.62
N ALA A 21 23.91 -6.86 -18.52
CA ALA A 21 23.17 -6.72 -17.28
C ALA A 21 22.67 -8.11 -16.85
N ALA A 22 22.88 -8.44 -15.57
CA ALA A 22 22.42 -9.70 -15.00
C ALA A 22 20.90 -9.85 -15.21
N ASP A 23 20.46 -10.94 -15.86
CA ASP A 23 19.04 -11.26 -16.02
C ASP A 23 18.51 -11.88 -14.73
N THR A 24 18.39 -11.03 -13.71
CA THR A 24 18.05 -11.43 -12.35
C THR A 24 16.59 -11.12 -12.04
N THR A 25 15.81 -12.15 -11.73
CA THR A 25 14.43 -12.02 -11.26
C THR A 25 14.32 -12.45 -9.81
N ILE A 26 13.81 -11.58 -8.95
CA ILE A 26 13.73 -11.81 -7.51
C ILE A 26 12.27 -11.79 -7.09
N TYR A 27 11.77 -12.91 -6.57
CA TYR A 27 10.47 -13.00 -5.91
C TYR A 27 10.66 -12.81 -4.40
N LEU A 28 10.10 -11.74 -3.87
CA LEU A 28 10.10 -11.43 -2.45
C LEU A 28 8.72 -11.70 -1.86
N VAL A 29 8.72 -12.47 -0.77
CA VAL A 29 7.53 -12.70 0.06
C VAL A 29 7.90 -12.44 1.51
N ARG A 30 6.93 -12.07 2.34
CA ARG A 30 7.11 -12.24 3.79
C ARG A 30 6.77 -13.67 4.20
N HIS A 31 7.13 -14.08 5.41
CA HIS A 31 6.61 -15.34 5.95
C HIS A 31 5.08 -15.38 5.88
N ALA A 32 4.53 -16.59 5.70
CA ALA A 32 3.11 -16.84 5.76
C ALA A 32 2.54 -16.69 7.18
N GLU A 33 1.23 -16.88 7.32
CA GLU A 33 0.47 -16.70 8.55
C GLU A 33 1.07 -17.50 9.70
N LYS A 34 1.51 -16.80 10.75
CA LYS A 34 2.13 -17.37 11.94
C LYS A 34 1.13 -17.57 13.07
N ALA A 35 1.38 -18.55 13.94
CA ALA A 35 0.61 -18.71 15.17
C ALA A 35 0.75 -17.48 16.09
N SER A 36 -0.27 -17.26 16.91
CA SER A 36 -0.28 -16.25 17.97
C SER A 36 -0.15 -16.95 19.33
N ASP A 37 0.96 -17.66 19.53
CA ASP A 37 1.24 -18.47 20.73
C ASP A 37 2.06 -17.72 21.80
N GLY A 38 2.30 -16.42 21.60
CA GLY A 38 3.09 -15.58 22.50
C GLY A 38 4.61 -15.79 22.42
N THR A 39 5.09 -16.69 21.55
CA THR A 39 6.52 -16.93 21.38
C THR A 39 7.15 -15.91 20.41
N ARG A 40 8.47 -15.76 20.51
CA ARG A 40 9.26 -14.88 19.61
C ARG A 40 9.48 -15.48 18.22
N ASP A 41 9.34 -16.81 18.10
CA ASP A 41 9.52 -17.53 16.85
C ASP A 41 8.44 -18.61 16.69
N PRO A 42 7.17 -18.19 16.48
CA PRO A 42 6.04 -19.10 16.34
C PRO A 42 6.14 -19.90 15.04
N ASP A 43 5.50 -21.07 15.05
CA ASP A 43 5.27 -21.87 13.86
C ASP A 43 4.21 -21.23 12.94
N LEU A 44 4.14 -21.69 11.69
CA LEU A 44 3.05 -21.33 10.79
C LEU A 44 1.71 -21.92 11.27
N THR A 45 0.64 -21.19 11.00
CA THR A 45 -0.73 -21.71 11.08
C THR A 45 -1.01 -22.69 9.93
N PRO A 46 -2.12 -23.46 9.98
CA PRO A 46 -2.58 -24.24 8.82
C PRO A 46 -2.71 -23.42 7.54
N ALA A 47 -3.32 -22.23 7.61
CA ALA A 47 -3.42 -21.30 6.47
C ALA A 47 -2.04 -20.85 5.96
N GLY A 48 -1.10 -20.65 6.87
CA GLY A 48 0.28 -20.30 6.52
C GLY A 48 0.99 -21.42 5.76
N HIS A 49 0.76 -22.68 6.16
CA HIS A 49 1.26 -23.84 5.42
C HIS A 49 0.62 -23.98 4.03
N GLU A 50 -0.68 -23.74 3.89
CA GLU A 50 -1.36 -23.72 2.59
C GLU A 50 -0.77 -22.64 1.67
N ARG A 51 -0.51 -21.43 2.20
CA ARG A 51 0.15 -20.36 1.45
C ARG A 51 1.55 -20.74 1.01
N ALA A 52 2.33 -21.34 1.91
CA ALA A 52 3.68 -21.81 1.59
C ALA A 52 3.68 -22.84 0.44
N GLN A 53 2.70 -23.76 0.44
CA GLN A 53 2.51 -24.70 -0.67
C GLN A 53 2.08 -24.00 -1.96
N TRP A 54 1.17 -23.02 -1.88
CA TRP A 54 0.78 -22.25 -3.03
C TRP A 54 1.96 -21.50 -3.66
N ILE A 55 2.82 -20.88 -2.85
CA ILE A 55 4.03 -20.18 -3.32
C ILE A 55 4.95 -21.16 -4.06
N ALA A 56 5.12 -22.38 -3.55
CA ALA A 56 5.91 -23.40 -4.23
C ALA A 56 5.37 -23.73 -5.63
N HIS A 57 4.05 -23.95 -5.75
CA HIS A 57 3.43 -24.24 -7.05
C HIS A 57 3.46 -23.03 -7.98
N TYR A 58 3.23 -21.82 -7.44
CA TYR A 58 3.37 -20.59 -8.19
C TYR A 58 4.80 -20.42 -8.74
N LEU A 59 5.83 -20.89 -8.04
CA LEU A 59 7.22 -20.73 -8.48
C LEU A 59 7.80 -21.93 -9.25
N ALA A 60 7.06 -23.02 -9.41
CA ALA A 60 7.56 -24.28 -9.98
C ALA A 60 8.18 -24.12 -11.38
N ASP A 61 7.49 -23.41 -12.28
CA ASP A 61 7.90 -23.28 -13.68
C ASP A 61 8.73 -22.00 -13.97
N ARG A 62 9.22 -21.32 -12.92
CA ARG A 62 9.93 -20.03 -13.04
C ARG A 62 11.45 -20.16 -12.99
N GLY A 63 11.97 -21.39 -13.01
CA GLY A 63 13.41 -21.66 -13.11
C GLY A 63 14.20 -21.12 -11.92
N LEU A 64 13.72 -21.35 -10.68
CA LEU A 64 14.43 -20.93 -9.48
C LEU A 64 15.85 -21.52 -9.42
N THR A 65 16.82 -20.68 -9.11
CA THR A 65 18.23 -21.06 -8.92
C THR A 65 18.70 -20.89 -7.48
N ALA A 66 17.99 -20.10 -6.66
CA ALA A 66 18.26 -19.97 -5.23
C ALA A 66 17.00 -19.69 -4.40
N VAL A 67 17.01 -20.14 -3.14
CA VAL A 67 15.99 -19.83 -2.13
C VAL A 67 16.68 -19.28 -0.87
N PHE A 68 16.24 -18.10 -0.42
CA PHE A 68 16.75 -17.41 0.74
C PHE A 68 15.66 -17.24 1.80
N SER A 69 16.04 -17.32 3.07
CA SER A 69 15.16 -17.08 4.21
C SER A 69 15.93 -16.44 5.35
N THR A 70 15.26 -15.63 6.17
CA THR A 70 15.83 -15.31 7.50
C THR A 70 15.81 -16.55 8.40
N ASN A 71 16.49 -16.48 9.56
CA ASN A 71 16.60 -17.62 10.47
C ASN A 71 15.43 -17.79 11.46
N TYR A 72 14.22 -17.36 11.11
CA TYR A 72 13.02 -17.60 11.93
C TYR A 72 12.29 -18.86 11.44
N LYS A 73 11.65 -19.61 12.33
CA LYS A 73 10.84 -20.79 11.97
C LYS A 73 9.84 -20.48 10.88
N ARG A 74 9.04 -19.42 11.07
CA ARG A 74 8.00 -19.01 10.11
C ARG A 74 8.55 -18.70 8.70
N THR A 75 9.73 -18.07 8.59
CA THR A 75 10.33 -17.79 7.28
C THR A 75 10.88 -19.07 6.65
N ARG A 76 11.60 -19.91 7.43
CA ARG A 76 12.07 -21.22 6.94
C ARG A 76 10.94 -22.14 6.51
N GLN A 77 9.85 -22.21 7.28
CA GLN A 77 8.66 -23.02 6.96
C GLN A 77 7.93 -22.51 5.72
N THR A 78 7.96 -21.20 5.45
CA THR A 78 7.40 -20.63 4.23
C THR A 78 8.28 -20.95 3.01
N ALA A 79 9.60 -20.92 3.16
CA ALA A 79 10.56 -21.23 2.10
C ALA A 79 10.65 -22.73 1.75
N ALA A 80 10.44 -23.60 2.75
CA ALA A 80 10.74 -25.03 2.65
C ALA A 80 10.00 -25.77 1.52
N PRO A 81 8.68 -25.57 1.27
CA PRO A 81 7.99 -26.22 0.16
C PRO A 81 8.59 -25.87 -1.20
N THR A 82 8.91 -24.60 -1.42
CA THR A 82 9.52 -24.13 -2.67
C THR A 82 10.92 -24.71 -2.85
N ALA A 83 11.76 -24.67 -1.81
CA ALA A 83 13.10 -25.22 -1.84
C ALA A 83 13.09 -26.73 -2.15
N LYS A 84 12.20 -27.49 -1.49
CA LYS A 84 12.00 -28.91 -1.73
C LYS A 84 11.57 -29.19 -3.18
N MET A 85 10.62 -28.42 -3.71
CA MET A 85 10.10 -28.60 -5.06
C MET A 85 11.14 -28.28 -6.13
N ALA A 86 11.94 -27.23 -5.93
CA ALA A 86 13.02 -26.83 -6.84
C ALA A 86 14.30 -27.67 -6.69
N GLY A 87 14.39 -28.54 -5.68
CA GLY A 87 15.60 -29.30 -5.37
C GLY A 87 16.76 -28.42 -4.88
N LEU A 88 16.45 -27.28 -4.24
CA LEU A 88 17.42 -26.29 -3.78
C LEU A 88 17.54 -26.28 -2.25
N PRO A 89 18.71 -25.91 -1.70
CA PRO A 89 18.82 -25.59 -0.27
C PRO A 89 18.16 -24.24 0.06
N VAL A 90 17.86 -24.02 1.34
CA VAL A 90 17.49 -22.70 1.86
C VAL A 90 18.74 -22.03 2.43
N SER A 91 19.19 -20.96 1.80
CA SER A 91 20.29 -20.12 2.29
C SER A 91 19.78 -19.09 3.30
N ILE A 92 20.50 -18.92 4.41
CA ILE A 92 20.09 -18.00 5.48
C ILE A 92 20.72 -16.62 5.27
N TYR A 93 19.93 -15.55 5.38
CA TYR A 93 20.41 -14.16 5.38
C TYR A 93 20.01 -13.41 6.65
N ASP A 94 20.75 -12.35 7.00
CA ASP A 94 20.43 -11.48 8.14
C ASP A 94 19.47 -10.35 7.72
N PRO A 95 18.25 -10.28 8.28
CA PRO A 95 17.33 -9.17 8.01
C PRO A 95 17.81 -7.79 8.49
N ARG A 96 18.95 -7.71 9.19
CA ARG A 96 19.58 -6.45 9.62
C ARG A 96 20.65 -5.92 8.66
N ALA A 97 21.06 -6.70 7.67
CA ALA A 97 22.11 -6.35 6.71
C ALA A 97 21.54 -6.29 5.27
N LEU A 98 20.43 -5.56 5.08
CA LEU A 98 19.68 -5.60 3.82
C LEU A 98 20.41 -4.93 2.67
N GLU A 99 21.23 -3.91 2.92
CA GLU A 99 22.05 -3.23 1.92
C GLU A 99 23.12 -4.17 1.35
N GLU A 100 23.82 -4.88 2.23
CA GLU A 100 24.82 -5.90 1.86
C GLU A 100 24.15 -7.04 1.09
N PHE A 101 23.01 -7.53 1.60
CA PHE A 101 22.26 -8.60 0.93
C PHE A 101 21.69 -8.16 -0.42
N ALA A 102 21.22 -6.92 -0.55
CA ALA A 102 20.78 -6.37 -1.83
C ALA A 102 21.94 -6.27 -2.84
N ALA A 103 23.14 -5.88 -2.39
CA ALA A 103 24.33 -5.87 -3.22
C ALA A 103 24.73 -7.29 -3.66
N GLU A 104 24.63 -8.27 -2.76
CA GLU A 104 24.83 -9.69 -3.08
C GLU A 104 23.85 -10.16 -4.16
N LEU A 105 22.55 -9.89 -4.02
CA LEU A 105 21.54 -10.31 -4.99
C LEU A 105 21.75 -9.64 -6.36
N LYS A 106 22.16 -8.36 -6.39
CA LYS A 106 22.47 -7.62 -7.63
C LYS A 106 23.70 -8.17 -8.37
N ALA A 107 24.58 -8.89 -7.68
CA ALA A 107 25.80 -9.46 -8.25
C ALA A 107 25.61 -10.91 -8.73
N LYS A 108 24.39 -11.48 -8.67
CA LYS A 108 24.09 -12.86 -9.08
C LYS A 108 23.10 -12.87 -10.23
N ASP A 109 23.28 -13.82 -11.14
CA ASP A 109 22.32 -14.14 -12.20
C ASP A 109 21.28 -15.17 -11.76
N GLY A 110 20.08 -15.10 -12.33
CA GLY A 110 19.04 -16.13 -12.21
C GLY A 110 17.80 -15.70 -11.43
N THR A 111 17.01 -16.69 -11.03
CA THR A 111 15.71 -16.46 -10.40
C THR A 111 15.72 -16.89 -8.94
N PHE A 112 15.41 -15.95 -8.03
CA PHE A 112 15.52 -16.20 -6.59
C PHE A 112 14.16 -16.07 -5.89
N LEU A 113 13.93 -16.89 -4.86
CA LEU A 113 12.92 -16.64 -3.84
C LEU A 113 13.62 -16.08 -2.59
N VAL A 114 13.12 -14.97 -2.06
CA VAL A 114 13.56 -14.39 -0.79
C VAL A 114 12.37 -14.31 0.18
N VAL A 115 12.48 -14.98 1.33
CA VAL A 115 11.45 -14.98 2.37
C VAL A 115 11.90 -14.15 3.58
N GLY A 116 11.20 -13.03 3.79
CA GLY A 116 11.50 -12.05 4.83
C GLY A 116 10.35 -11.78 5.80
N HIS A 117 10.23 -10.52 6.21
CA HIS A 117 9.24 -10.05 7.17
C HIS A 117 8.40 -8.92 6.60
N SER A 118 7.29 -8.61 7.26
CA SER A 118 6.37 -7.52 6.91
C SER A 118 7.10 -6.21 6.61
N ASN A 119 8.14 -5.86 7.38
CA ASN A 119 8.91 -4.63 7.22
C ASN A 119 10.17 -4.77 6.36
N THR A 120 10.85 -5.93 6.38
CA THR A 120 12.11 -6.09 5.65
C THR A 120 11.92 -6.45 4.18
N THR A 121 10.84 -7.16 3.83
CA THR A 121 10.54 -7.52 2.44
C THR A 121 10.30 -6.28 1.55
N PRO A 122 9.43 -5.31 1.90
CA PRO A 122 9.26 -4.10 1.08
C PRO A 122 10.54 -3.24 1.07
N HIS A 123 11.29 -3.17 2.17
CA HIS A 123 12.55 -2.44 2.21
C HIS A 123 13.60 -3.04 1.25
N LEU A 124 13.73 -4.37 1.23
CA LEU A 124 14.63 -5.05 0.28
C LEU A 124 14.19 -4.83 -1.17
N ALA A 125 12.88 -4.87 -1.45
CA ALA A 125 12.36 -4.55 -2.78
C ALA A 125 12.76 -3.12 -3.23
N ASN A 126 12.65 -2.15 -2.31
CA ASN A 126 13.06 -0.76 -2.56
C ASN A 126 14.56 -0.63 -2.85
N LEU A 127 15.41 -1.32 -2.10
CA LEU A 127 16.86 -1.35 -2.35
C LEU A 127 17.20 -1.97 -3.72
N LEU A 128 16.45 -2.97 -4.17
CA LEU A 128 16.68 -3.67 -5.43
C LEU A 128 16.20 -2.86 -6.64
N ALA A 129 14.97 -2.34 -6.57
CA ALA A 129 14.29 -1.66 -7.68
C ALA A 129 14.46 -0.14 -7.69
N ASN A 130 15.06 0.45 -6.64
CA ASN A 130 15.08 1.90 -6.42
C ASN A 130 13.66 2.49 -6.36
N SER A 131 12.77 1.83 -5.62
CA SER A 131 11.36 2.17 -5.45
C SER A 131 11.03 2.63 -4.03
N THR A 132 9.77 3.02 -3.79
CA THR A 132 9.26 3.52 -2.50
C THR A 132 8.03 2.74 -2.04
N LEU A 133 8.04 1.41 -2.22
CA LEU A 133 6.95 0.54 -1.77
C LEU A 133 6.77 0.67 -0.25
N LYS A 134 5.56 0.99 0.17
CA LYS A 134 5.21 1.13 1.58
C LYS A 134 5.12 -0.20 2.30
N TYR A 135 5.25 -0.13 3.62
CA TYR A 135 4.94 -1.21 4.52
C TYR A 135 3.45 -1.56 4.43
N ALA A 136 3.15 -2.84 4.30
CA ALA A 136 1.78 -3.30 4.03
C ALA A 136 0.90 -3.54 5.25
N GLY A 137 1.47 -3.46 6.46
CA GLY A 137 0.79 -3.89 7.68
C GLY A 137 1.23 -5.28 8.13
N GLU A 138 1.08 -5.55 9.43
CA GLU A 138 1.38 -6.86 10.03
C GLU A 138 0.37 -7.94 9.60
N ASP A 139 -0.78 -7.53 9.09
CA ASP A 139 -1.86 -8.40 8.69
C ASP A 139 -1.87 -8.74 7.19
N VAL A 140 -0.94 -8.23 6.36
CA VAL A 140 -0.92 -8.53 4.90
C VAL A 140 0.10 -9.61 4.49
N TYR A 141 -0.33 -10.88 4.47
CA TYR A 141 0.48 -12.09 4.20
C TYR A 141 0.59 -12.48 2.73
N ASP A 142 -0.32 -12.02 1.89
CA ASP A 142 -0.50 -12.61 0.57
C ASP A 142 0.37 -11.99 -0.53
N GLN A 143 1.17 -10.96 -0.26
CA GLN A 143 1.99 -10.34 -1.29
C GLN A 143 3.12 -11.21 -1.84
N VAL A 144 3.25 -11.16 -3.16
CA VAL A 144 4.40 -11.64 -3.91
C VAL A 144 4.91 -10.47 -4.75
N ILE A 145 6.04 -9.91 -4.33
CA ILE A 145 6.71 -8.81 -5.03
C ILE A 145 7.72 -9.44 -5.99
N LYS A 146 7.67 -9.07 -7.27
CA LYS A 146 8.64 -9.47 -8.28
C LYS A 146 9.47 -8.25 -8.65
N VAL A 147 10.79 -8.39 -8.56
CA VAL A 147 11.76 -7.40 -9.03
C VAL A 147 12.55 -8.01 -10.18
N SER A 148 12.56 -7.35 -11.34
CA SER A 148 13.48 -7.66 -12.44
C SER A 148 14.61 -6.64 -12.45
N LEU A 149 15.86 -7.11 -12.50
CA LEU A 149 17.06 -6.27 -12.56
C LEU A 149 17.61 -6.07 -13.99
N ALA A 150 16.90 -6.55 -15.01
CA ALA A 150 17.23 -6.33 -16.42
C ALA A 150 17.15 -4.84 -16.83
N ASP A 151 17.45 -4.53 -18.11
CA ASP A 151 17.67 -3.18 -18.68
C ASP A 151 16.68 -2.08 -18.25
N SER A 152 15.43 -2.45 -17.94
CA SER A 152 14.49 -1.61 -17.20
C SER A 152 14.12 -2.27 -15.87
N LYS A 153 14.84 -1.90 -14.80
CA LYS A 153 14.49 -2.32 -13.44
C LYS A 153 13.00 -2.11 -13.22
N SER A 154 12.28 -3.19 -12.94
CA SER A 154 10.83 -3.15 -12.78
C SER A 154 10.43 -3.86 -11.49
N LEU A 155 9.42 -3.30 -10.84
CA LEU A 155 8.77 -3.86 -9.67
C LEU A 155 7.31 -4.11 -10.03
N SER A 156 6.85 -5.34 -9.81
CA SER A 156 5.44 -5.69 -9.88
C SER A 156 5.01 -6.43 -8.62
N VAL A 157 3.74 -6.32 -8.28
CA VAL A 157 3.16 -6.98 -7.11
C VAL A 157 2.00 -7.86 -7.58
N SER A 158 1.96 -9.08 -7.06
CA SER A 158 0.84 -10.00 -7.20
C SER A 158 0.46 -10.54 -5.81
N PHE A 159 -0.66 -11.28 -5.74
CA PHE A 159 -1.19 -11.81 -4.48
C PHE A 159 -1.37 -13.33 -4.54
N SER A 160 -0.85 -14.01 -3.53
CA SER A 160 -0.90 -15.45 -3.30
C SER A 160 -2.26 -15.90 -2.75
N LYS A 161 -2.49 -17.22 -2.78
CA LYS A 161 -3.66 -17.85 -2.14
C LYS A 161 -3.25 -18.44 -0.78
N PRO A 162 -4.16 -18.46 0.23
CA PRO A 162 -5.51 -17.88 0.21
C PRO A 162 -5.48 -16.36 0.06
N LYS A 163 -6.34 -15.78 -0.78
CA LYS A 163 -6.36 -14.33 -0.94
C LYS A 163 -6.87 -13.70 0.34
N GLN A 164 -6.23 -12.65 0.80
CA GLN A 164 -6.82 -11.81 1.82
C GLN A 164 -7.87 -10.92 1.18
N ASP A 165 -8.90 -10.56 1.94
CA ASP A 165 -10.04 -9.82 1.38
C ASP A 165 -9.74 -8.33 1.25
N HIS A 166 -8.85 -8.01 0.31
CA HIS A 166 -8.49 -6.65 -0.05
C HIS A 166 -9.71 -5.85 -0.54
N ASN A 167 -10.67 -6.52 -1.18
CA ASN A 167 -11.90 -5.88 -1.63
C ASN A 167 -12.74 -5.44 -0.44
N LEU A 168 -12.86 -6.24 0.62
CA LEU A 168 -13.56 -5.84 1.84
C LEU A 168 -12.88 -4.64 2.52
N LYS A 169 -11.54 -4.61 2.59
CA LYS A 169 -10.80 -3.46 3.16
C LYS A 169 -11.07 -2.16 2.39
N VAL A 170 -11.02 -2.21 1.05
CA VAL A 170 -11.34 -1.07 0.18
C VAL A 170 -12.82 -0.69 0.32
N ALA A 171 -13.73 -1.67 0.36
CA ALA A 171 -15.16 -1.43 0.55
C ALA A 171 -15.47 -0.78 1.91
N ALA A 172 -14.80 -1.21 2.98
CA ALA A 172 -14.93 -0.63 4.31
C ALA A 172 -14.51 0.84 4.33
N LEU A 173 -13.38 1.19 3.67
CA LEU A 173 -12.96 2.58 3.52
C LEU A 173 -13.98 3.40 2.72
N ARG A 174 -14.48 2.88 1.59
CA ARG A 174 -15.54 3.54 0.80
C ARG A 174 -16.78 3.81 1.64
N HIS A 175 -17.22 2.83 2.42
CA HIS A 175 -18.38 2.95 3.29
C HIS A 175 -18.16 3.98 4.40
N ALA A 176 -16.98 4.00 5.03
CA ALA A 176 -16.64 4.99 6.05
C ALA A 176 -16.65 6.43 5.50
N ILE A 177 -16.12 6.64 4.29
CA ILE A 177 -16.18 7.95 3.61
C ILE A 177 -17.63 8.35 3.33
N ALA A 178 -18.42 7.45 2.75
CA ALA A 178 -19.80 7.72 2.41
C ALA A 178 -20.66 8.05 3.65
N ASN A 179 -20.51 7.28 4.74
CA ASN A 179 -21.21 7.53 5.99
C ASN A 179 -20.85 8.87 6.61
N ARG A 180 -19.57 9.27 6.52
CA ARG A 180 -19.12 10.57 7.00
C ARG A 180 -19.72 11.72 6.19
N LEU A 181 -19.77 11.59 4.86
CA LEU A 181 -20.42 12.57 3.98
C LEU A 181 -21.93 12.67 4.21
N ALA A 182 -22.61 11.55 4.47
CA ALA A 182 -24.06 11.52 4.67
C ALA A 182 -24.52 12.42 5.85
N VAL A 183 -23.70 12.55 6.89
CA VAL A 183 -23.99 13.44 8.04
C VAL A 183 -23.85 14.93 7.69
N MET A 184 -23.18 15.28 6.59
CA MET A 184 -22.97 16.69 6.22
C MET A 184 -24.25 17.40 5.78
N ALA A 185 -25.26 16.65 5.34
CA ALA A 185 -26.58 17.22 5.07
C ALA A 185 -27.24 17.78 6.35
N ASP A 186 -27.09 17.11 7.50
CA ASP A 186 -27.56 17.62 8.80
C ASP A 186 -26.78 18.88 9.22
N VAL A 187 -25.46 18.88 9.02
CA VAL A 187 -24.61 20.06 9.27
C VAL A 187 -25.08 21.25 8.43
N ALA A 188 -25.33 21.01 7.14
CA ALA A 188 -25.80 22.03 6.21
C ALA A 188 -27.16 22.60 6.67
N ARG A 189 -28.13 21.73 6.99
CA ARG A 189 -29.46 22.15 7.49
C ARG A 189 -29.37 22.98 8.76
N TYR A 190 -28.52 22.56 9.70
CA TYR A 190 -28.31 23.29 10.94
C TYR A 190 -27.74 24.68 10.67
N LYS A 191 -26.70 24.77 9.82
CA LYS A 191 -26.08 26.04 9.47
C LYS A 191 -27.03 26.96 8.71
N TRP A 192 -27.86 26.41 7.82
CA TRP A 192 -28.89 27.15 7.09
C TRP A 192 -29.86 27.82 8.06
N ASN A 193 -30.47 27.04 8.96
CA ASN A 193 -31.43 27.54 9.95
C ASN A 193 -30.82 28.61 10.88
N ASN A 194 -29.55 28.46 11.24
CA ASN A 194 -28.86 29.34 12.18
C ASN A 194 -28.02 30.44 11.51
N LYS A 195 -28.09 30.57 10.18
CA LYS A 195 -27.31 31.53 9.38
C LYS A 195 -25.80 31.49 9.68
N LEU A 196 -25.26 30.29 9.83
CA LEU A 196 -23.84 30.08 10.13
C LEU A 196 -23.03 29.88 8.84
N PRO A 197 -21.77 30.35 8.81
CA PRO A 197 -20.90 30.13 7.65
C PRO A 197 -20.54 28.65 7.46
N ILE A 198 -20.33 28.26 6.20
CA ILE A 198 -19.82 26.92 5.86
C ILE A 198 -18.40 26.74 6.40
N GLU A 199 -17.53 27.73 6.19
CA GLU A 199 -16.15 27.69 6.64
C GLU A 199 -16.02 27.97 8.15
N ALA A 200 -15.10 27.26 8.80
CA ALA A 200 -14.75 27.50 10.20
C ALA A 200 -13.24 27.27 10.45
N PRO A 201 -12.34 28.12 9.89
CA PRO A 201 -10.90 27.82 9.80
C PRO A 201 -10.23 27.42 11.13
N GLN A 202 -10.53 28.14 12.22
CA GLN A 202 -9.96 27.84 13.55
C GLN A 202 -10.44 26.49 14.10
N ARG A 203 -11.70 26.13 13.86
CA ARG A 203 -12.24 24.83 14.28
C ARG A 203 -11.73 23.71 13.39
N GLU A 204 -11.62 23.98 12.09
CA GLU A 204 -11.05 23.07 11.11
C GLU A 204 -9.62 22.67 11.48
N ALA A 205 -8.76 23.64 11.78
CA ALA A 205 -7.38 23.38 12.22
C ALA A 205 -7.33 22.48 13.48
N LYS A 206 -8.20 22.75 14.48
CA LYS A 206 -8.28 21.92 15.69
C LYS A 206 -8.71 20.48 15.41
N ILE A 207 -9.64 20.27 14.49
CA ILE A 207 -10.10 18.93 14.07
C ILE A 207 -8.97 18.17 13.39
N ILE A 208 -8.24 18.83 12.47
CA ILE A 208 -7.11 18.22 11.77
C ILE A 208 -6.05 17.78 12.80
N ASP A 209 -5.65 18.65 13.71
CA ASP A 209 -4.62 18.32 14.70
C ASP A 209 -5.05 17.22 15.68
N ALA A 210 -6.33 17.21 16.08
CA ALA A 210 -6.87 16.13 16.91
C ALA A 210 -6.89 14.80 16.16
N THR A 211 -7.25 14.82 14.88
CA THR A 211 -7.30 13.64 14.01
C THR A 211 -5.89 13.07 13.79
N VAL A 212 -4.91 13.93 13.52
CA VAL A 212 -3.50 13.53 13.37
C VAL A 212 -2.97 12.90 14.66
N ARG A 213 -3.22 13.51 15.83
CA ARG A 213 -2.84 12.90 17.13
C ARG A 213 -3.48 11.53 17.35
N ARG A 214 -4.72 11.34 16.91
CA ARG A 214 -5.41 10.05 17.01
C ARG A 214 -4.79 9.02 16.06
N ALA A 215 -4.51 9.41 14.82
CA ALA A 215 -3.88 8.55 13.82
C ALA A 215 -2.49 8.06 14.28
N THR A 216 -1.67 8.93 14.89
CA THR A 216 -0.38 8.52 15.45
C THR A 216 -0.51 7.46 16.54
N LYS A 217 -1.57 7.48 17.35
CA LYS A 217 -1.83 6.43 18.36
C LYS A 217 -2.29 5.10 17.76
N MET A 218 -2.66 5.11 16.48
CA MET A 218 -3.09 3.94 15.71
C MET A 218 -1.98 3.45 14.77
N ASP A 219 -0.76 3.98 14.90
CA ASP A 219 0.39 3.73 14.01
C ASP A 219 0.15 4.10 12.53
N LEU A 220 -0.81 5.00 12.26
CA LEU A 220 -1.00 5.58 10.92
C LEU A 220 -0.02 6.72 10.68
N ASP A 221 0.46 6.84 9.45
CA ASP A 221 1.31 7.94 8.99
C ASP A 221 0.60 9.31 9.25
N PRO A 222 1.22 10.22 10.02
CA PRO A 222 0.62 11.53 10.32
C PRO A 222 0.35 12.42 9.09
N ALA A 223 1.21 12.34 8.06
CA ALA A 223 1.05 13.09 6.83
C ALA A 223 -0.11 12.52 6.00
N PHE A 224 -0.21 11.20 5.90
CA PHE A 224 -1.35 10.52 5.30
C PHE A 224 -2.66 10.90 6.00
N ALA A 225 -2.71 10.79 7.33
CA ALA A 225 -3.90 11.13 8.10
C ALA A 225 -4.31 12.61 7.95
N ARG A 226 -3.32 13.52 7.91
CA ARG A 226 -3.56 14.95 7.66
C ARG A 226 -4.15 15.19 6.28
N LYS A 227 -3.60 14.56 5.23
CA LYS A 227 -4.12 14.65 3.85
C LYS A 227 -5.55 14.12 3.78
N ALA A 228 -5.78 12.92 4.31
CA ALA A 228 -7.09 12.26 4.34
C ALA A 228 -8.17 13.13 4.99
N VAL A 229 -7.94 13.60 6.21
CA VAL A 229 -8.95 14.42 6.92
C VAL A 229 -9.16 15.79 6.27
N SER A 230 -8.10 16.40 5.72
CA SER A 230 -8.20 17.69 5.04
C SER A 230 -9.08 17.59 3.79
N MET A 231 -8.90 16.54 2.99
CA MET A 231 -9.71 16.30 1.80
C MET A 231 -11.14 15.90 2.13
N GLN A 232 -11.35 15.12 3.20
CA GLN A 232 -12.70 14.85 3.73
C GLN A 232 -13.42 16.14 4.16
N MET A 233 -12.70 17.11 4.72
CA MET A 233 -13.25 18.41 5.09
C MET A 233 -13.53 19.28 3.86
N ALA A 234 -12.65 19.28 2.86
CA ALA A 234 -12.88 19.96 1.59
C ALA A 234 -14.15 19.43 0.91
N ALA A 235 -14.30 18.10 0.81
CA ALA A 235 -15.50 17.47 0.26
C ALA A 235 -16.77 17.80 1.06
N SER A 236 -16.67 17.82 2.40
CA SER A 236 -17.77 18.20 3.28
C SER A 236 -18.21 19.65 3.05
N LYS A 237 -17.27 20.56 2.79
CA LYS A 237 -17.57 21.97 2.48
C LYS A 237 -18.18 22.11 1.09
N LEU A 238 -17.66 21.38 0.10
CA LEU A 238 -18.22 21.35 -1.25
C LEU A 238 -19.68 20.87 -1.24
N LEU A 239 -19.99 19.79 -0.51
CA LEU A 239 -21.37 19.32 -0.36
C LEU A 239 -22.27 20.37 0.31
N GLN A 240 -21.79 21.03 1.37
CA GLN A 240 -22.55 22.11 2.00
C GLN A 240 -22.82 23.26 1.01
N GLN A 241 -21.85 23.60 0.15
CA GLN A 241 -22.01 24.65 -0.85
C GLN A 241 -23.07 24.26 -1.88
N GLU A 242 -23.00 23.05 -2.44
CA GLU A 242 -24.01 22.52 -3.39
C GLU A 242 -25.43 22.58 -2.80
N LEU A 243 -25.59 22.20 -1.53
CA LEU A 243 -26.87 22.26 -0.84
C LEU A 243 -27.35 23.71 -0.63
N PHE A 244 -26.47 24.61 -0.18
CA PHE A 244 -26.81 26.02 0.05
C PHE A 244 -27.22 26.72 -1.25
N ASP A 245 -26.52 26.44 -2.35
CA ASP A 245 -26.83 26.99 -3.67
C ASP A 245 -28.21 26.50 -4.13
N ALA A 246 -28.48 25.19 -3.98
CA ALA A 246 -29.79 24.62 -4.29
C ALA A 246 -30.91 25.22 -3.43
N TRP A 247 -30.71 25.37 -2.12
CA TRP A 247 -31.69 25.93 -1.20
C TRP A 247 -31.97 27.41 -1.45
N THR A 248 -30.93 28.17 -1.81
CA THR A 248 -31.06 29.58 -2.20
C THR A 248 -31.88 29.72 -3.48
N ALA A 249 -31.60 28.90 -4.50
CA ALA A 249 -32.34 28.92 -5.76
C ALA A 249 -33.83 28.61 -5.60
N HIS A 250 -34.19 27.80 -4.60
CA HIS A 250 -35.58 27.37 -4.34
C HIS A 250 -36.27 28.16 -3.21
N ASN A 251 -35.66 29.21 -2.66
CA ASN A 251 -36.17 29.95 -1.50
C ASN A 251 -36.55 29.03 -0.32
N GLN A 252 -35.70 28.04 -0.05
CA GLN A 252 -35.94 27.01 0.95
C GLN A 252 -36.18 27.62 2.35
N PRO A 253 -37.32 27.35 3.00
CA PRO A 253 -37.54 27.79 4.38
C PRO A 253 -36.64 27.03 5.37
N ALA A 254 -36.67 27.46 6.63
CA ALA A 254 -35.98 26.72 7.69
C ALA A 254 -36.49 25.27 7.76
N PHE A 255 -35.55 24.33 7.91
CA PHE A 255 -35.85 22.91 8.07
C PHE A 255 -36.41 22.66 9.48
N THR A 256 -37.41 21.79 9.58
CA THR A 256 -37.90 21.26 10.86
C THR A 256 -37.05 20.08 11.31
N GLU A 257 -37.06 19.78 12.62
CA GLU A 257 -36.42 18.58 13.19
C GLU A 257 -34.91 18.44 12.90
N VAL A 258 -34.19 19.56 12.83
CA VAL A 258 -32.74 19.54 12.63
C VAL A 258 -32.02 19.20 13.96
N PRO A 259 -31.18 18.14 14.01
CA PRO A 259 -30.48 17.75 15.23
C PRO A 259 -29.53 18.83 15.76
N SER A 260 -29.24 18.81 17.06
CA SER A 260 -28.27 19.71 17.68
C SER A 260 -26.88 19.52 17.08
N LEU A 261 -26.27 20.61 16.59
CA LEU A 261 -24.90 20.56 16.08
C LEU A 261 -23.91 20.17 17.18
N ALA A 262 -24.12 20.65 18.41
CA ALA A 262 -23.21 20.43 19.54
C ALA A 262 -23.33 19.00 20.09
N ASP A 263 -24.56 18.55 20.31
CA ASP A 263 -24.86 17.41 21.17
C ASP A 263 -25.11 16.12 20.40
N GLU A 264 -25.46 16.22 19.11
CA GLU A 264 -25.83 15.06 18.29
C GLU A 264 -24.91 14.91 17.08
N ILE A 265 -24.82 15.96 16.25
CA ILE A 265 -24.10 15.87 14.97
C ILE A 265 -22.58 15.75 15.19
N ARG A 266 -21.97 16.58 16.04
CA ARG A 266 -20.52 16.55 16.28
C ARG A 266 -20.04 15.23 16.89
N PRO A 267 -20.67 14.67 17.95
CA PRO A 267 -20.29 13.34 18.45
C PRO A 267 -20.38 12.25 17.39
N LYS A 268 -21.42 12.27 16.53
CA LYS A 268 -21.54 11.33 15.41
C LYS A 268 -20.40 11.46 14.41
N ILE A 269 -20.00 12.70 14.06
CA ILE A 269 -18.83 12.96 13.21
C ILE A 269 -17.54 12.43 13.84
N ASP A 270 -17.36 12.58 15.15
CA ASP A 270 -16.16 12.11 15.85
C ASP A 270 -16.05 10.58 15.85
N VAL A 271 -17.17 9.87 16.01
CA VAL A 271 -17.24 8.41 15.86
C VAL A 271 -16.90 7.99 14.43
N LEU A 272 -17.55 8.61 13.43
CA LEU A 272 -17.32 8.33 12.01
C LEU A 272 -15.87 8.64 11.59
N THR A 273 -15.26 9.67 12.17
CA THR A 273 -13.85 10.00 11.91
C THR A 273 -12.92 8.92 12.48
N GLY A 274 -13.27 8.31 13.62
CA GLY A 274 -12.55 7.15 14.15
C GLY A 274 -12.62 5.94 13.21
N GLN A 275 -13.84 5.60 12.77
CA GLN A 275 -14.08 4.49 11.83
C GLN A 275 -13.37 4.72 10.49
N LEU A 276 -13.36 5.97 10.01
CA LEU A 276 -12.63 6.36 8.81
C LEU A 276 -11.12 6.12 8.96
N LEU A 277 -10.51 6.54 10.07
CA LEU A 277 -9.08 6.33 10.29
C LEU A 277 -8.73 4.84 10.39
N GLU A 278 -9.58 4.04 11.05
CA GLU A 278 -9.38 2.59 11.14
C GLU A 278 -9.44 1.92 9.75
N ALA A 279 -10.48 2.22 8.98
CA ALA A 279 -10.61 1.71 7.62
C ALA A 279 -9.49 2.20 6.69
N ALA A 280 -9.05 3.45 6.87
CA ALA A 280 -7.94 4.02 6.10
C ALA A 280 -6.62 3.31 6.42
N GLY A 281 -6.34 3.00 7.70
CA GLY A 281 -5.14 2.25 8.07
C GLY A 281 -5.12 0.83 7.50
N GLN A 282 -6.27 0.16 7.47
CA GLN A 282 -6.38 -1.18 6.88
C GLN A 282 -6.21 -1.17 5.35
N ALA A 283 -6.58 -0.08 4.69
CA ALA A 283 -6.57 0.04 3.23
C ALA A 283 -5.38 0.85 2.68
N GLU A 284 -4.57 1.51 3.52
CA GLU A 284 -3.52 2.45 3.08
C GLU A 284 -2.62 1.83 2.02
N PHE A 285 -2.08 0.64 2.30
CA PHE A 285 -1.23 -0.07 1.37
C PHE A 285 -1.94 -0.43 0.05
N LEU A 286 -3.23 -0.74 0.11
CA LEU A 286 -4.00 -1.08 -1.08
C LEU A 286 -4.18 0.14 -2.00
N MET A 287 -4.11 1.35 -1.47
CA MET A 287 -4.19 2.57 -2.26
C MET A 287 -2.96 2.79 -3.14
N GLU A 288 -1.88 2.03 -2.97
CA GLU A 288 -0.73 2.04 -3.90
C GLU A 288 -1.09 1.39 -5.25
N PHE A 289 -2.18 0.62 -5.37
CA PHE A 289 -2.52 -0.14 -6.58
C PHE A 289 -3.65 0.48 -7.40
N CYS A 290 -3.55 0.31 -8.73
CA CYS A 290 -4.50 0.90 -9.67
C CYS A 290 -5.94 0.40 -9.50
N LEU A 291 -6.15 -0.91 -9.28
CA LEU A 291 -7.49 -1.47 -9.18
C LEU A 291 -8.26 -0.97 -7.93
N PRO A 292 -7.68 -0.98 -6.71
CA PRO A 292 -8.26 -0.29 -5.55
C PRO A 292 -8.54 1.19 -5.80
N GLN A 293 -7.63 1.94 -6.42
CA GLN A 293 -7.85 3.36 -6.73
C GLN A 293 -9.03 3.56 -7.71
N GLN A 294 -9.11 2.75 -8.77
CA GLN A 294 -10.25 2.76 -9.71
C GLN A 294 -11.56 2.43 -9.00
N THR A 295 -11.54 1.45 -8.10
CA THR A 295 -12.71 1.09 -7.30
C THR A 295 -13.13 2.26 -6.42
N MET A 296 -12.18 2.92 -5.74
CA MET A 296 -12.41 4.11 -4.92
C MET A 296 -12.97 5.28 -5.72
N ALA A 297 -12.51 5.49 -6.96
CA ALA A 297 -12.95 6.59 -7.81
C ALA A 297 -14.44 6.53 -8.19
N VAL A 298 -15.10 5.37 -8.14
CA VAL A 298 -16.52 5.28 -8.49
C VAL A 298 -17.40 5.79 -7.35
N LYS A 299 -18.21 6.84 -7.58
CA LYS A 299 -19.20 7.32 -6.61
C LYS A 299 -20.24 6.24 -6.24
N PRO A 300 -20.64 6.12 -4.96
CA PRO A 300 -21.71 5.21 -4.56
C PRO A 300 -23.04 5.50 -5.26
N THR A 301 -23.72 4.45 -5.73
CA THR A 301 -25.05 4.55 -6.34
C THR A 301 -26.06 5.08 -5.32
N GLY A 302 -26.91 6.02 -5.75
CA GLY A 302 -27.95 6.61 -4.90
C GLY A 302 -27.45 7.66 -3.90
N ALA A 303 -26.17 8.02 -3.93
CA ALA A 303 -25.64 9.08 -3.08
C ALA A 303 -26.12 10.47 -3.51
N ASP A 304 -26.59 11.25 -2.54
CA ASP A 304 -27.19 12.58 -2.67
C ASP A 304 -26.14 13.71 -2.62
N TYR A 305 -25.08 13.55 -3.40
CA TYR A 305 -23.98 14.52 -3.56
C TYR A 305 -23.36 14.39 -4.95
N SER A 306 -22.70 15.43 -5.49
CA SER A 306 -22.12 15.33 -6.84
C SER A 306 -20.96 14.35 -6.95
N GLU A 307 -20.56 14.03 -8.18
CA GLU A 307 -19.31 13.31 -8.44
C GLU A 307 -18.10 14.08 -7.90
N ALA A 308 -18.11 15.42 -7.99
CA ALA A 308 -17.02 16.26 -7.50
C ALA A 308 -16.84 16.16 -5.99
N VAL A 309 -17.93 16.07 -5.22
CA VAL A 309 -17.87 15.80 -3.77
C VAL A 309 -17.21 14.46 -3.49
N TRP A 310 -17.57 13.41 -4.23
CA TRP A 310 -16.97 12.09 -4.06
C TRP A 310 -15.48 12.09 -4.40
N GLN A 311 -15.09 12.67 -5.54
CA GLN A 311 -13.68 12.76 -5.95
C GLN A 311 -12.85 13.55 -4.94
N ALA A 312 -13.37 14.67 -4.44
CA ALA A 312 -12.73 15.44 -3.37
C ALA A 312 -12.58 14.60 -2.09
N ALA A 313 -13.55 13.74 -1.78
CA ALA A 313 -13.52 12.92 -0.57
C ALA A 313 -12.47 11.81 -0.65
N VAL A 314 -12.30 11.17 -1.81
CA VAL A 314 -11.39 10.01 -1.97
C VAL A 314 -9.94 10.40 -2.28
N SER A 315 -9.71 11.59 -2.85
CA SER A 315 -8.36 12.05 -3.24
C SER A 315 -7.38 12.17 -2.06
N GLY A 316 -7.89 12.36 -0.84
CA GLY A 316 -7.07 12.37 0.38
C GLY A 316 -6.41 11.04 0.72
N PHE A 317 -6.86 9.94 0.13
CA PHE A 317 -6.36 8.58 0.38
C PHE A 317 -5.45 8.07 -0.74
N MET A 318 -5.35 8.80 -1.85
CA MET A 318 -4.53 8.39 -2.99
C MET A 318 -3.07 8.84 -2.79
N PRO A 319 -2.08 8.02 -3.19
CA PRO A 319 -0.69 8.44 -3.21
C PRO A 319 -0.47 9.54 -4.25
N ASP A 320 0.63 10.29 -4.11
CA ASP A 320 1.04 11.32 -5.09
C ASP A 320 1.86 10.71 -6.25
N THR A 321 2.12 9.41 -6.19
CA THR A 321 2.86 8.63 -7.19
C THR A 321 1.91 7.86 -8.10
N ASP A 322 2.42 7.46 -9.27
CA ASP A 322 1.68 6.55 -10.15
C ASP A 322 1.32 5.25 -9.44
N CYS A 323 0.12 4.75 -9.73
CA CYS A 323 -0.37 3.52 -9.15
C CYS A 323 0.38 2.29 -9.69
N ILE A 324 0.53 1.28 -8.84
CA ILE A 324 1.16 0.01 -9.18
C ILE A 324 0.12 -0.91 -9.84
N HIS A 325 0.48 -1.47 -11.00
CA HIS A 325 -0.33 -2.49 -11.65
C HIS A 325 -0.16 -3.84 -10.95
N ILE A 326 -1.29 -4.48 -10.63
CA ILE A 326 -1.30 -5.83 -10.09
C ILE A 326 -1.12 -6.81 -11.25
N GLU A 327 -0.01 -7.55 -11.26
CA GLU A 327 0.12 -8.68 -12.18
C GLU A 327 -0.88 -9.76 -11.78
N THR A 328 -1.75 -10.16 -12.72
CA THR A 328 -2.56 -11.36 -12.49
C THR A 328 -1.60 -12.53 -12.40
N ALA A 329 -1.62 -13.25 -11.28
CA ALA A 329 -0.97 -14.54 -11.17
C ALA A 329 -1.64 -15.48 -12.19
N GLN A 330 -1.14 -15.49 -13.42
CA GLN A 330 -1.45 -16.53 -14.38
C GLN A 330 -0.92 -17.82 -13.76
N GLY A 331 -1.82 -18.55 -13.11
CA GLY A 331 -1.63 -19.96 -12.86
C GLY A 331 -1.74 -20.65 -14.20
N THR A 332 -0.63 -21.23 -14.66
CA THR A 332 -0.66 -22.33 -15.62
C THR A 332 -1.66 -23.37 -15.10
N ARG A 333 -2.59 -23.76 -15.97
CA ARG A 333 -3.45 -24.92 -15.76
C ARG A 333 -2.61 -26.18 -15.68
#